data_AF-A0A183GUN0-F1
#
_entry.id   AF-A0A183GUN0-F1
#
_cell.length_a   1.000
_cell.length_b   1.000
_cell.length_c   1.000
_cell.angle_alpha   90.00
_cell.angle_beta   90.00
_cell.angle_gamma   90.00
#
_symmetry.space_group_name_H-M   'P 1'
#
loop_
_entity.id
_entity.type
_entity.pdbx_description
1 polymer ?
#
loop_
_entity_poly.entity_id
_entity_poly.type
_entity_poly.pdbx_seq_one_letter_code
_entity_poly.pdbx_strand_id
1 'polypeptide(L)'
;MLGKYMIETTHLFDSLSDVFEYYSQKPGFLMKTMFMLLYPIRQQSWEYYHSDLQLGKILGEGAYGLVREGTLRTKSGKTVPVAIKQAKSHADLDKAKIKEMMKEARLMRLFRHKNIVRIYGVAVDEQPLLIILELVTGGALNSFLKDHGERIDTKEKISMCIGAGSGVEYLHSNECMHRDLAARNCLITKDRVVKISDFGLSRIGTQYVLKTAMKLPIKWLAPETISTFTFSLKTDVFSFGVLAYEIFANGGEPWDGLSNAEVKALVLDGKSLKFPASCPERLRDFFTHCVFAKNPAQRATMPEMGFRSFIRRQRYAIKVKISDFGLSRIGTQYVLKTAMKLPIKWLAPETISTFTFSLKTDVFSFGVLAYEIFANGGEPWDGLSNAEVKALVLDGKSLKFPASCPERLRDFFTHCVFAKNPAQRATMPEVN
;
A
#
# COMPACT_ATOMS: atom_id res chain seq x y z
N MET A 1 -59.57 12.07 -0.35
CA MET A 1 -58.36 12.92 -0.48
C MET A 1 -57.09 12.06 -0.42
N LEU A 2 -56.98 11.04 -1.28
CA LEU A 2 -55.73 10.28 -1.40
C LEU A 2 -54.91 10.91 -2.53
N GLY A 3 -53.63 11.20 -2.27
CA GLY A 3 -52.67 11.63 -3.30
C GLY A 3 -52.38 13.12 -3.42
N LYS A 4 -52.87 13.99 -2.51
CA LYS A 4 -52.41 15.39 -2.42
C LYS A 4 -51.33 15.53 -1.35
N TYR A 5 -50.39 16.44 -1.57
CA TYR A 5 -49.32 16.79 -0.63
C TYR A 5 -49.62 18.12 0.06
N MET A 6 -49.16 18.28 1.29
CA MET A 6 -49.38 19.50 2.07
C MET A 6 -48.35 19.64 3.19
N ILE A 7 -47.96 20.87 3.51
CA ILE A 7 -47.24 21.22 4.74
C ILE A 7 -48.18 21.95 5.71
N GLU A 8 -49.03 22.83 5.17
CA GLU A 8 -50.09 23.54 5.90
C GLU A 8 -51.47 23.04 5.46
N THR A 9 -52.47 23.12 6.34
CA THR A 9 -53.86 22.75 6.03
C THR A 9 -54.54 23.66 5.01
N THR A 10 -53.92 24.81 4.69
CA THR A 10 -54.46 25.84 3.79
C THR A 10 -54.11 25.60 2.33
N HIS A 11 -53.13 24.75 2.02
CA HIS A 11 -52.68 24.51 0.65
C HIS A 11 -52.51 23.02 0.38
N LEU A 12 -53.16 22.55 -0.69
CA LEU A 12 -53.05 21.18 -1.19
C LEU A 12 -52.36 21.21 -2.54
N PHE A 13 -51.40 20.31 -2.74
CA PHE A 13 -50.56 20.22 -3.93
C PHE A 13 -50.71 18.86 -4.60
N ASP A 14 -50.51 18.81 -5.91
CA ASP A 14 -50.71 17.60 -6.72
C ASP A 14 -49.45 16.73 -6.75
N SER A 15 -48.28 17.36 -6.56
CA SER A 15 -46.98 16.71 -6.46
C SER A 15 -46.08 17.36 -5.41
N LEU A 16 -45.02 16.64 -4.99
CA LEU A 16 -43.95 17.23 -4.19
C LEU A 16 -43.20 18.35 -4.92
N SER A 17 -43.15 18.30 -6.26
CA SER A 17 -42.52 19.36 -7.05
C SER A 17 -43.25 20.69 -6.86
N ASP A 18 -44.59 20.65 -6.87
CA ASP A 18 -45.42 21.85 -6.67
C ASP A 18 -45.24 22.42 -5.25
N VAL A 19 -45.09 21.54 -4.25
CA VAL A 19 -44.76 21.96 -2.86
C VAL A 19 -43.45 22.73 -2.84
N PHE A 20 -42.40 22.19 -3.46
CA PHE A 20 -41.08 22.82 -3.46
C PHE A 20 -41.07 24.13 -4.25
N GLU A 21 -41.73 24.18 -5.40
CA GLU A 21 -41.84 25.41 -6.20
C GLU A 21 -42.58 26.51 -5.42
N TYR A 22 -43.72 26.17 -4.81
CA TYR A 22 -44.50 27.13 -4.03
C TYR A 22 -43.70 27.72 -2.87
N TYR A 23 -43.14 26.87 -2.00
CA TYR A 23 -42.42 27.33 -0.81
C TYR A 23 -41.02 27.85 -1.10
N SER A 24 -40.53 27.75 -2.35
CA SER A 24 -39.32 28.45 -2.80
C SER A 24 -39.57 29.94 -3.09
N GLN A 25 -40.83 30.31 -3.34
CA GLN A 25 -41.23 31.67 -3.70
C GLN A 25 -42.05 32.34 -2.59
N LYS A 26 -42.76 31.56 -1.77
CA LYS A 26 -43.69 32.04 -0.74
C LYS A 26 -43.35 31.47 0.63
N PRO A 27 -43.46 32.27 1.70
CA PRO A 27 -43.28 31.78 3.06
C PRO A 27 -44.41 30.81 3.43
N GLY A 28 -44.06 29.74 4.14
CA GLY A 28 -45.00 28.85 4.82
C GLY A 28 -44.88 28.98 6.33
N PHE A 29 -45.86 28.45 7.06
CA PHE A 29 -45.85 28.38 8.51
C PHE A 29 -45.98 26.93 9.00
N LEU A 30 -45.05 26.50 9.85
CA LEU A 30 -45.11 25.18 10.49
C LEU A 30 -44.80 25.35 11.98
N MET A 31 -45.68 24.82 12.85
CA MET A 31 -45.54 24.90 14.31
C MET A 31 -45.21 26.32 14.82
N LYS A 32 -45.93 27.34 14.30
CA LYS A 32 -45.75 28.77 14.60
C LYS A 32 -44.41 29.37 14.14
N THR A 33 -43.64 28.65 13.34
CA THR A 33 -42.39 29.13 12.73
C THR A 33 -42.62 29.39 11.25
N MET A 34 -42.29 30.60 10.80
CA MET A 34 -42.28 30.92 9.37
C MET A 34 -41.04 30.31 8.73
N PHE A 35 -41.19 29.67 7.58
CA PHE A 35 -40.09 29.08 6.81
C PHE A 35 -40.20 29.45 5.33
N MET A 36 -39.09 29.33 4.62
CA MET A 36 -39.01 29.44 3.17
C MET A 36 -37.92 28.48 2.68
N LEU A 37 -38.16 27.83 1.54
CA LEU A 37 -37.16 26.97 0.92
C LEU A 37 -36.20 27.83 0.12
N LEU A 38 -34.92 27.84 0.51
CA LEU A 38 -33.93 28.69 -0.13
C LEU A 38 -33.16 27.94 -1.22
N TYR A 39 -32.55 26.82 -0.84
CA TYR A 39 -31.65 26.07 -1.72
C TYR A 39 -31.85 24.56 -1.56
N PRO A 40 -31.98 23.80 -2.66
CA PRO A 40 -32.02 22.35 -2.58
C PRO A 40 -30.63 21.81 -2.20
N ILE A 41 -30.57 20.95 -1.19
CA ILE A 41 -29.37 20.18 -0.87
C ILE A 41 -29.30 19.01 -1.85
N ARG A 42 -28.38 19.09 -2.81
CA ARG A 42 -28.23 18.06 -3.85
C ARG A 42 -27.60 16.79 -3.28
N GLN A 43 -28.00 15.65 -3.87
CA GLN A 43 -27.34 14.37 -3.63
C GLN A 43 -25.85 14.48 -3.92
N GLN A 44 -25.04 13.96 -3.02
CA GLN A 44 -23.59 14.05 -3.10
C GLN A 44 -23.01 12.95 -4.01
N SER A 45 -21.78 13.15 -4.52
CA SER A 45 -21.13 12.22 -5.46
C SER A 45 -20.88 10.81 -4.90
N TRP A 46 -20.94 10.65 -3.58
CA TRP A 46 -20.76 9.41 -2.82
C TRP A 46 -22.09 8.81 -2.33
N GLU A 47 -23.23 9.44 -2.64
CA GLU A 47 -24.56 8.91 -2.35
C GLU A 47 -25.09 8.22 -3.61
N TYR A 48 -25.50 6.96 -3.45
CA TYR A 48 -26.06 6.10 -4.50
C TYR A 48 -27.48 5.70 -4.14
N TYR A 49 -28.26 5.33 -5.15
CA TYR A 49 -29.56 4.71 -4.93
C TYR A 49 -29.42 3.20 -4.75
N HIS A 50 -30.36 2.57 -4.06
CA HIS A 50 -30.40 1.10 -3.99
C HIS A 50 -30.49 0.47 -5.39
N SER A 51 -31.20 1.13 -6.30
CA SER A 51 -31.31 0.75 -7.72
C SER A 51 -30.03 0.89 -8.55
N ASP A 52 -28.98 1.53 -8.00
CA ASP A 52 -27.63 1.54 -8.59
C ASP A 52 -26.83 0.27 -8.24
N LEU A 53 -27.34 -0.57 -7.34
CA LEU A 53 -26.67 -1.75 -6.82
C LEU A 53 -27.37 -3.04 -7.26
N GLN A 54 -26.58 -4.06 -7.57
CA GLN A 54 -27.06 -5.43 -7.69
C GLN A 54 -26.38 -6.28 -6.61
N LEU A 55 -27.16 -6.80 -5.67
CA LEU A 55 -26.65 -7.62 -4.57
C LEU A 55 -26.38 -9.05 -5.08
N GLY A 56 -25.21 -9.58 -4.74
CA GLY A 56 -24.79 -10.95 -5.01
C GLY A 56 -24.77 -11.81 -3.75
N LYS A 57 -23.90 -12.82 -3.78
CA LYS A 57 -23.75 -13.79 -2.69
C LYS A 57 -23.15 -13.15 -1.43
N ILE A 58 -23.38 -13.80 -0.30
CA ILE A 58 -22.78 -13.42 0.98
C ILE A 58 -21.29 -13.79 0.98
N LEU A 59 -20.43 -12.82 1.32
CA LEU A 59 -18.98 -13.02 1.47
C LEU A 59 -18.60 -13.33 2.92
N GLY A 60 -19.35 -12.79 3.88
CA GLY A 60 -19.10 -13.01 5.29
C GLY A 60 -20.15 -12.36 6.17
N GLU A 61 -20.26 -12.87 7.38
CA GLU A 61 -21.15 -12.36 8.42
C GLU A 61 -20.36 -12.24 9.72
N GLY A 62 -20.41 -11.07 10.34
CA GLY A 62 -19.65 -10.77 11.56
C GLY A 62 -20.42 -9.95 12.57
N ALA A 63 -19.73 -9.51 13.61
CA ALA A 63 -20.28 -8.63 14.64
C ALA A 63 -20.79 -7.29 14.07
N TYR A 64 -20.17 -6.83 12.97
CA TYR A 64 -20.44 -5.53 12.34
C TYR A 64 -21.49 -5.58 11.21
N GLY A 65 -22.07 -6.75 10.92
CA GLY A 65 -23.09 -6.88 9.88
C GLY A 65 -22.84 -8.01 8.90
N LEU A 66 -23.57 -7.94 7.78
CA LEU A 66 -23.48 -8.85 6.66
C LEU A 66 -22.73 -8.16 5.52
N VAL A 67 -21.79 -8.85 4.88
CA VAL A 67 -21.08 -8.37 3.69
C VAL A 67 -21.42 -9.27 2.51
N ARG A 68 -21.83 -8.66 1.40
CA ARG A 68 -22.15 -9.32 0.14
C ARG A 68 -21.21 -8.85 -0.96
N GLU A 69 -20.97 -9.67 -1.96
CA GLU A 69 -20.46 -9.17 -3.24
C GLU A 69 -21.62 -8.52 -4.01
N GLY A 70 -21.29 -7.70 -4.99
CA GLY A 70 -22.29 -7.10 -5.86
C GLY A 70 -21.67 -6.27 -6.95
N THR A 71 -22.51 -5.57 -7.70
CA THR A 71 -22.07 -4.60 -8.70
C THR A 71 -22.68 -3.23 -8.44
N LEU A 72 -21.90 -2.19 -8.69
CA LEU A 72 -22.32 -0.79 -8.61
C LEU A 72 -22.32 -0.18 -10.02
N ARG A 73 -23.43 0.41 -10.43
CA ARG A 73 -23.46 1.36 -11.55
C ARG A 73 -22.96 2.72 -11.05
N THR A 74 -21.74 3.09 -11.43
CA THR A 74 -21.13 4.36 -11.02
C THR A 74 -21.88 5.54 -11.62
N LYS A 75 -21.67 6.74 -11.06
CA LYS A 75 -22.21 7.99 -11.62
C LYS A 75 -21.72 8.29 -13.06
N SER A 76 -20.64 7.65 -13.51
CA SER A 76 -20.15 7.72 -14.90
C SER A 76 -20.78 6.66 -15.82
N GLY A 77 -21.77 5.90 -15.34
CA GLY A 77 -22.45 4.84 -16.09
C GLY A 77 -21.67 3.51 -16.19
N LYS A 78 -20.50 3.38 -15.54
CA LYS A 78 -19.72 2.14 -15.57
C LYS A 78 -20.20 1.18 -14.48
N THR A 79 -20.29 -0.11 -14.79
CA THR A 79 -20.56 -1.14 -13.78
C THR A 79 -19.24 -1.67 -13.21
N VAL A 80 -19.08 -1.65 -11.89
CA VAL A 80 -17.87 -2.14 -11.19
C VAL A 80 -18.23 -3.14 -10.09
N PRO A 81 -17.40 -4.16 -9.85
CA PRO A 81 -17.60 -5.10 -8.74
C PRO A 81 -17.32 -4.41 -7.40
N VAL A 82 -18.16 -4.67 -6.40
CA VAL A 82 -18.11 -4.05 -5.07
C VAL A 82 -18.38 -5.06 -3.96
N ALA A 83 -17.92 -4.73 -2.76
CA ALA A 83 -18.37 -5.36 -1.52
C ALA A 83 -19.39 -4.44 -0.85
N ILE A 84 -20.52 -4.99 -0.42
CA ILE A 84 -21.65 -4.24 0.12
C ILE A 84 -21.85 -4.68 1.57
N LYS A 85 -21.54 -3.77 2.50
CA LYS A 85 -21.72 -3.98 3.96
C LYS A 85 -23.08 -3.41 4.36
N GLN A 86 -23.91 -4.25 4.95
CA GLN A 86 -25.24 -3.88 5.44
C GLN A 86 -25.40 -4.28 6.91
N ALA A 87 -26.16 -3.51 7.67
CA ALA A 87 -26.58 -3.92 9.00
C ALA A 87 -27.41 -5.21 8.93
N LYS A 88 -27.35 -6.04 9.97
CA LYS A 88 -28.34 -7.13 10.13
C LYS A 88 -29.71 -6.50 10.44
N SER A 89 -30.76 -6.82 9.67
CA SER A 89 -32.17 -6.48 9.94
C SER A 89 -32.89 -7.67 10.61
N HIS A 90 -34.07 -7.63 11.24
CA HIS A 90 -35.19 -6.69 11.32
C HIS A 90 -35.76 -6.70 12.75
N ALA A 91 -35.78 -5.54 13.42
CA ALA A 91 -36.57 -5.16 14.61
C ALA A 91 -35.78 -4.00 15.20
N ASP A 92 -36.23 -2.76 14.95
CA ASP A 92 -35.60 -1.52 15.39
C ASP A 92 -34.08 -1.49 15.15
N LEU A 93 -33.67 -1.05 13.94
CA LEU A 93 -32.35 -0.48 13.78
C LEU A 93 -32.22 0.66 14.79
N ASP A 94 -31.63 0.36 15.94
CA ASP A 94 -31.30 1.34 16.96
C ASP A 94 -30.57 2.47 16.23
N LYS A 95 -31.10 3.69 16.34
CA LYS A 95 -30.51 4.88 15.70
C LYS A 95 -29.01 4.97 15.98
N ALA A 96 -28.55 4.38 17.09
CA ALA A 96 -27.15 4.16 17.42
C ALA A 96 -26.36 3.38 16.34
N LYS A 97 -26.85 2.21 15.87
CA LYS A 97 -26.15 1.38 14.87
C LYS A 97 -26.02 2.08 13.51
N ILE A 98 -27.09 2.75 13.06
CA ILE A 98 -27.06 3.56 11.83
C ILE A 98 -26.03 4.68 11.99
N LYS A 99 -26.00 5.34 13.15
CA LYS A 99 -25.04 6.41 13.46
C LYS A 99 -23.60 5.90 13.44
N GLU A 100 -23.33 4.69 13.95
CA GLU A 100 -22.01 4.06 13.92
C GLU A 100 -21.58 3.70 12.49
N MET A 101 -22.45 3.07 11.71
CA MET A 101 -22.17 2.77 10.29
C MET A 101 -21.90 4.04 9.47
N MET A 102 -22.72 5.08 9.64
CA MET A 102 -22.49 6.35 8.94
C MET A 102 -21.22 7.05 9.41
N LYS A 103 -20.83 6.90 10.67
CA LYS A 103 -19.55 7.41 11.18
C LYS A 103 -18.38 6.68 10.52
N GLU A 104 -18.44 5.35 10.39
CA GLU A 104 -17.45 4.55 9.65
C GLU A 104 -17.35 5.02 8.20
N ALA A 105 -18.48 5.12 7.49
CA ALA A 105 -18.51 5.56 6.09
C ALA A 105 -17.93 6.98 5.91
N ARG A 106 -18.28 7.91 6.80
CA ARG A 106 -17.72 9.28 6.78
C ARG A 106 -16.21 9.29 6.97
N LEU A 107 -15.70 8.46 7.89
CA LEU A 107 -14.27 8.34 8.14
C LEU A 107 -13.54 7.74 6.94
N MET A 108 -14.03 6.62 6.40
CA MET A 108 -13.41 5.94 5.25
C MET A 108 -13.31 6.84 4.01
N ARG A 109 -14.27 7.74 3.82
CA ARG A 109 -14.29 8.68 2.70
C ARG A 109 -13.12 9.67 2.69
N LEU A 110 -12.44 9.86 3.83
CA LEU A 110 -11.27 10.72 3.93
C LEU A 110 -10.01 10.07 3.35
N PHE A 111 -10.02 8.74 3.14
CA PHE A 111 -8.81 7.99 2.86
C PHE A 111 -8.78 7.45 1.44
N ARG A 112 -7.64 7.63 0.76
CA ARG A 112 -7.36 7.04 -0.55
C ARG A 112 -5.91 6.60 -0.62
N HIS A 113 -5.69 5.31 -0.38
CA HIS A 113 -4.37 4.70 -0.41
C HIS A 113 -4.42 3.27 -0.93
N LYS A 114 -3.37 2.80 -1.62
CA LYS A 114 -3.36 1.45 -2.24
C LYS A 114 -3.53 0.32 -1.22
N ASN A 115 -3.08 0.52 0.02
CA ASN A 115 -3.13 -0.43 1.14
C ASN A 115 -4.27 -0.14 2.13
N ILE A 116 -5.31 0.59 1.72
CA ILE A 116 -6.54 0.81 2.48
C ILE A 116 -7.71 0.44 1.59
N VAL A 117 -8.73 -0.24 2.14
CA VAL A 117 -9.96 -0.53 1.43
C VAL A 117 -10.69 0.77 1.11
N ARG A 118 -10.87 1.03 -0.18
CA ARG A 118 -11.58 2.19 -0.70
C ARG A 118 -13.09 2.05 -0.50
N ILE A 119 -13.72 3.13 -0.05
CA ILE A 119 -15.17 3.32 -0.11
C ILE A 119 -15.55 3.98 -1.44
N TYR A 120 -16.60 3.47 -2.09
CA TYR A 120 -17.27 4.15 -3.20
C TYR A 120 -18.33 5.12 -2.69
N GLY A 121 -19.11 4.72 -1.69
CA GLY A 121 -20.20 5.53 -1.19
C GLY A 121 -21.14 4.79 -0.25
N VAL A 122 -22.34 5.33 -0.09
CA VAL A 122 -23.44 4.72 0.65
C VAL A 122 -24.75 4.78 -0.14
N ALA A 123 -25.67 3.86 0.12
CA ALA A 123 -27.07 3.96 -0.30
C ALA A 123 -27.98 4.04 0.94
N VAL A 124 -28.81 5.09 0.99
CA VAL A 124 -29.57 5.50 2.18
C VAL A 124 -31.02 5.90 1.85
N ASP A 125 -31.42 5.80 0.58
CA ASP A 125 -32.76 6.05 0.07
C ASP A 125 -33.78 4.99 0.53
N GLU A 126 -33.32 3.77 0.81
CA GLU A 126 -34.13 2.67 1.32
C GLU A 126 -33.45 2.00 2.53
N GLN A 127 -34.17 1.09 3.19
CA GLN A 127 -33.60 0.19 4.19
C GLN A 127 -33.35 -1.21 3.59
N PRO A 128 -32.26 -1.89 3.99
CA PRO A 128 -31.25 -1.49 4.95
C PRO A 128 -30.19 -0.56 4.36
N LEU A 129 -29.57 0.31 5.19
CA LEU A 129 -28.45 1.15 4.76
C LEU A 129 -27.28 0.29 4.24
N LEU A 130 -26.72 0.69 3.10
CA LEU A 130 -25.62 -0.01 2.44
C LEU A 130 -24.36 0.85 2.41
N ILE A 131 -23.22 0.31 2.85
CA ILE A 131 -21.89 0.88 2.62
C ILE A 131 -21.24 0.13 1.46
N ILE A 132 -20.80 0.88 0.45
CA ILE A 132 -20.30 0.33 -0.81
C ILE A 132 -18.78 0.46 -0.85
N LEU A 133 -18.07 -0.66 -0.84
CA LEU A 133 -16.62 -0.76 -0.74
C LEU A 133 -16.02 -1.41 -1.99
N GLU A 134 -14.72 -1.21 -2.23
CA GLU A 134 -14.00 -2.00 -3.23
C GLU A 134 -14.03 -3.49 -2.89
N LEU A 135 -14.26 -4.33 -3.91
CA LEU A 135 -14.22 -5.78 -3.74
C LEU A 135 -12.76 -6.27 -3.75
N VAL A 136 -12.27 -6.75 -2.61
CA VAL A 136 -10.95 -7.37 -2.48
C VAL A 136 -11.09 -8.90 -2.52
N THR A 137 -10.68 -9.51 -3.62
CA THR A 137 -11.05 -10.90 -3.97
C THR A 137 -10.18 -12.00 -3.36
N GLY A 138 -9.05 -11.68 -2.71
CA GLY A 138 -8.23 -12.68 -2.00
C GLY A 138 -8.68 -12.92 -0.55
N GLY A 139 -9.76 -12.27 -0.10
CA GLY A 139 -10.37 -12.50 1.20
C GLY A 139 -9.57 -11.91 2.37
N ALA A 140 -9.93 -12.35 3.58
CA ALA A 140 -9.28 -11.91 4.81
C ALA A 140 -7.88 -12.50 4.94
N LEU A 141 -6.92 -11.66 5.32
CA LEU A 141 -5.50 -11.99 5.36
C LEU A 141 -5.21 -13.14 6.35
N ASN A 142 -5.90 -13.18 7.49
CA ASN A 142 -5.76 -14.29 8.45
C ASN A 142 -6.11 -15.66 7.86
N SER A 143 -7.20 -15.74 7.11
CA SER A 143 -7.67 -16.99 6.48
C SER A 143 -6.73 -17.37 5.36
N PHE A 144 -6.36 -16.38 4.53
CA PHE A 144 -5.38 -16.56 3.47
C PHE A 144 -4.03 -17.11 3.99
N LEU A 145 -3.51 -16.56 5.11
CA LEU A 145 -2.26 -17.01 5.72
C LEU A 145 -2.35 -18.43 6.29
N LYS A 146 -3.50 -18.82 6.87
CA LYS A 146 -3.71 -20.20 7.33
C LYS A 146 -3.71 -21.19 6.18
N ASP A 147 -4.36 -20.83 5.08
CA ASP A 147 -4.51 -21.72 3.92
C ASP A 147 -3.23 -21.82 3.07
N HIS A 148 -2.44 -20.74 2.99
CA HIS A 148 -1.32 -20.62 2.04
C HIS A 148 0.03 -20.34 2.68
N GLY A 149 0.09 -19.98 3.97
CA GLY A 149 1.27 -19.39 4.60
C GLY A 149 2.53 -20.24 4.57
N GLU A 150 2.40 -21.56 4.53
CA GLU A 150 3.54 -22.49 4.37
C GLU A 150 4.23 -22.35 3.01
N ARG A 151 3.49 -21.94 1.97
CA ARG A 151 4.00 -21.75 0.60
C ARG A 151 4.51 -20.33 0.34
N ILE A 152 4.40 -19.45 1.32
CA ILE A 152 4.76 -18.03 1.21
C ILE A 152 6.14 -17.83 1.80
N ASP A 153 7.08 -17.37 0.97
CA ASP A 153 8.44 -17.13 1.40
C ASP A 153 8.56 -15.89 2.32
N THR A 154 9.72 -15.76 2.95
CA THR A 154 10.01 -14.65 3.86
C THR A 154 9.95 -13.28 3.15
N LYS A 155 10.30 -13.20 1.85
CA LYS A 155 10.29 -11.93 1.11
C LYS A 155 8.86 -11.44 0.88
N GLU A 156 7.96 -12.35 0.54
CA GLU A 156 6.55 -12.05 0.34
C GLU A 156 5.89 -11.66 1.67
N LYS A 157 6.20 -12.35 2.79
CA LYS A 157 5.77 -11.94 4.14
C LYS A 157 6.24 -10.52 4.51
N ILE A 158 7.50 -10.19 4.21
CA ILE A 158 8.03 -8.83 4.39
C ILE A 158 7.25 -7.82 3.51
N SER A 159 6.93 -8.20 2.27
CA SER A 159 6.12 -7.36 1.36
C SER A 159 4.72 -7.10 1.91
N MET A 160 4.08 -8.10 2.54
CA MET A 160 2.80 -7.95 3.21
C MET A 160 2.88 -6.97 4.39
N CYS A 161 3.90 -7.10 5.24
CA CYS A 161 4.18 -6.16 6.34
C CYS A 161 4.41 -4.74 5.84
N ILE A 162 5.11 -4.56 4.71
CA ILE A 162 5.31 -3.25 4.07
C ILE A 162 4.00 -2.65 3.59
N GLY A 163 3.16 -3.46 2.94
CA GLY A 163 1.86 -3.03 2.45
C GLY A 163 0.99 -2.54 3.61
N ALA A 164 0.81 -3.38 4.63
CA ALA A 164 0.07 -3.02 5.84
C ALA A 164 0.67 -1.78 6.51
N GLY A 165 1.99 -1.75 6.70
CA GLY A 165 2.69 -0.64 7.34
C GLY A 165 2.51 0.68 6.59
N SER A 166 2.58 0.66 5.26
CA SER A 166 2.33 1.84 4.42
C SER A 166 0.88 2.33 4.53
N GLY A 167 -0.09 1.44 4.75
CA GLY A 167 -1.48 1.81 5.03
C GLY A 167 -1.63 2.49 6.39
N VAL A 168 -1.04 1.93 7.45
CA VAL A 168 -1.12 2.49 8.80
C VAL A 168 -0.37 3.83 8.88
N GLU A 169 0.79 3.95 8.22
CA GLU A 169 1.53 5.21 8.11
C GLU A 169 0.66 6.33 7.49
N TYR A 170 -0.06 6.02 6.42
CA TYR A 170 -0.98 6.95 5.79
C TYR A 170 -2.16 7.32 6.71
N LEU A 171 -2.69 6.38 7.49
CA LEU A 171 -3.71 6.71 8.50
C LEU A 171 -3.16 7.66 9.56
N HIS A 172 -1.96 7.40 10.06
CA HIS A 172 -1.33 8.21 11.09
C HIS A 172 -0.97 9.62 10.60
N SER A 173 -0.57 9.77 9.33
CA SER A 173 -0.35 11.10 8.72
C SER A 173 -1.64 11.92 8.59
N ASN A 174 -2.81 11.28 8.67
CA ASN A 174 -4.11 11.92 8.72
C ASN A 174 -4.70 11.92 10.14
N GLU A 175 -3.86 11.74 11.15
CA GLU A 175 -4.23 11.66 12.57
C GLU A 175 -5.37 10.67 12.85
N CYS A 176 -5.39 9.54 12.14
CA CYS A 176 -6.40 8.51 12.33
C CYS A 176 -5.82 7.31 13.07
N MET A 177 -6.39 7.03 14.24
CA MET A 177 -6.17 5.77 14.96
C MET A 177 -7.12 4.70 14.41
N HIS A 178 -6.59 3.54 14.02
CA HIS A 178 -7.37 2.40 13.56
C HIS A 178 -8.04 1.67 14.74
N ARG A 179 -7.28 1.42 15.82
CA ARG A 179 -7.70 0.78 17.09
C ARG A 179 -8.05 -0.70 17.05
N ASP A 180 -8.09 -1.33 15.88
CA ASP A 180 -8.31 -2.78 15.74
C ASP A 180 -7.46 -3.37 14.60
N LEU A 181 -6.16 -3.08 14.59
CA LEU A 181 -5.23 -3.66 13.61
C LEU A 181 -4.98 -5.13 13.95
N ALA A 182 -5.35 -6.02 13.03
CA ALA A 182 -5.15 -7.46 13.12
C ALA A 182 -5.25 -8.07 11.71
N ALA A 183 -4.73 -9.30 11.52
CA ALA A 183 -4.80 -9.95 10.21
C ALA A 183 -6.25 -10.22 9.75
N ARG A 184 -7.19 -10.42 10.69
CA ARG A 184 -8.63 -10.55 10.40
C ARG A 184 -9.26 -9.28 9.80
N ASN A 185 -8.68 -8.11 10.07
CA ASN A 185 -9.16 -6.81 9.59
C ASN A 185 -8.30 -6.28 8.44
N CYS A 186 -7.47 -7.14 7.85
CA CYS A 186 -6.78 -6.88 6.60
C CYS A 186 -7.33 -7.81 5.52
N LEU A 187 -7.43 -7.30 4.29
CA LEU A 187 -7.77 -8.08 3.11
C LEU A 187 -6.53 -8.20 2.22
N ILE A 188 -6.50 -9.21 1.35
CA ILE A 188 -5.41 -9.39 0.39
C ILE A 188 -5.95 -9.48 -1.05
N THR A 189 -5.28 -8.82 -1.99
CA THR A 189 -5.63 -8.96 -3.42
C THR A 189 -5.01 -10.23 -4.02
N LYS A 190 -5.46 -10.62 -5.23
CA LYS A 190 -4.81 -11.70 -5.99
C LYS A 190 -3.32 -11.42 -6.24
N ASP A 191 -2.96 -10.16 -6.45
CA ASP A 191 -1.58 -9.69 -6.62
C ASP A 191 -0.81 -9.52 -5.29
N ARG A 192 -1.28 -10.16 -4.21
CA ARG A 192 -0.62 -10.16 -2.89
C ARG A 192 -0.48 -8.78 -2.23
N VAL A 193 -1.35 -7.83 -2.58
CA VAL A 193 -1.38 -6.51 -1.95
C VAL A 193 -2.29 -6.55 -0.73
N VAL A 194 -1.74 -6.25 0.44
CA VAL A 194 -2.50 -6.13 1.69
C VAL A 194 -3.23 -4.79 1.75
N LYS A 195 -4.50 -4.81 2.15
CA LYS A 195 -5.36 -3.63 2.34
C LYS A 195 -5.99 -3.66 3.72
N ILE A 196 -5.83 -2.59 4.49
CA ILE A 196 -6.48 -2.41 5.80
C ILE A 196 -7.96 -2.17 5.59
N SER A 197 -8.80 -2.84 6.39
CA SER A 197 -10.26 -2.76 6.37
C SER A 197 -10.80 -2.62 7.80
N ASP A 198 -12.12 -2.55 7.92
CA ASP A 198 -12.88 -2.46 9.17
C ASP A 198 -12.55 -1.23 10.04
N PHE A 199 -13.14 -0.10 9.66
CA PHE A 199 -12.93 1.18 10.33
C PHE A 199 -13.94 1.44 11.46
N GLY A 200 -14.71 0.42 11.90
CA GLY A 200 -15.79 0.59 12.86
C GLY A 200 -15.35 1.14 14.22
N LEU A 201 -14.12 0.83 14.64
CA LEU A 201 -13.52 1.35 15.88
C LEU A 201 -12.60 2.56 15.66
N SER A 202 -12.34 2.93 14.41
CA SER A 202 -11.37 3.97 14.07
C SER A 202 -11.85 5.37 14.47
N ARG A 203 -10.89 6.28 14.65
CA ARG A 203 -11.16 7.63 15.16
C ARG A 203 -10.07 8.63 14.74
N ILE A 204 -10.49 9.82 14.31
CA ILE A 204 -9.61 10.99 14.14
C ILE A 204 -9.18 11.54 15.51
N GLY A 205 -7.90 11.84 15.63
CA GLY A 205 -7.22 12.33 16.81
C GLY A 205 -5.92 11.54 17.07
N THR A 206 -5.02 12.15 17.83
CA THR A 206 -3.75 11.53 18.20
C THR A 206 -3.84 10.67 19.46
N GLN A 207 -4.87 10.90 20.29
CA GLN A 207 -5.14 10.18 21.52
C GLN A 207 -6.65 10.09 21.80
N TYR A 208 -7.09 9.00 22.43
CA TYR A 208 -8.47 8.82 22.86
C TYR A 208 -8.56 7.90 24.09
N VAL A 209 -9.24 8.32 25.14
CA VAL A 209 -9.57 7.47 26.30
C VAL A 209 -10.99 6.92 26.12
N LEU A 210 -11.12 5.60 26.16
CA LEU A 210 -12.42 4.93 26.05
C LEU A 210 -13.28 5.26 27.27
N LYS A 211 -14.50 5.76 27.03
CA LYS A 211 -15.44 6.15 28.11
C LYS A 211 -16.53 5.11 28.38
N THR A 212 -16.68 4.14 27.49
CA THR A 212 -17.77 3.17 27.52
C THR A 212 -17.19 1.77 27.55
N ALA A 213 -17.67 0.93 28.46
CA ALA A 213 -17.23 -0.46 28.54
C ALA A 213 -17.55 -1.19 27.23
N MET A 214 -16.54 -1.86 26.66
CA MET A 214 -16.71 -2.70 25.48
C MET A 214 -15.74 -3.89 25.53
N LYS A 215 -16.05 -4.96 24.80
CA LYS A 215 -15.14 -6.10 24.64
C LYS A 215 -13.94 -5.68 23.78
N LEU A 216 -12.73 -5.82 24.31
CA LEU A 216 -11.49 -5.44 23.63
C LEU A 216 -10.66 -6.68 23.24
N PRO A 217 -9.93 -6.64 22.11
CA PRO A 217 -9.10 -7.76 21.64
C PRO A 217 -7.76 -7.81 22.39
N ILE A 218 -7.77 -8.20 23.66
CA ILE A 218 -6.63 -8.10 24.61
C ILE A 218 -5.27 -8.48 24.01
N LYS A 219 -5.21 -9.57 23.24
CA LYS A 219 -3.97 -10.10 22.61
C LYS A 219 -3.30 -9.15 21.60
N TRP A 220 -4.00 -8.13 21.11
CA TRP A 220 -3.49 -7.11 20.18
C TRP A 220 -3.22 -5.74 20.83
N LEU A 221 -3.54 -5.58 22.11
CA LEU A 221 -3.55 -4.27 22.76
C LEU A 221 -2.21 -3.94 23.41
N ALA A 222 -1.86 -2.66 23.34
CA ALA A 222 -0.72 -2.10 24.04
C ALA A 222 -0.98 -2.01 25.57
N PRO A 223 0.08 -1.99 26.41
CA PRO A 223 -0.05 -1.92 27.88
C PRO A 223 -0.91 -0.76 28.37
N GLU A 224 -0.77 0.43 27.78
CA GLU A 224 -1.51 1.63 28.13
C GLU A 224 -3.01 1.52 27.81
N THR A 225 -3.37 0.79 26.75
CA THR A 225 -4.77 0.50 26.39
C THR A 225 -5.38 -0.52 27.34
N ILE A 226 -4.60 -1.51 27.78
CA ILE A 226 -5.05 -2.53 28.75
C ILE A 226 -5.28 -1.94 30.15
N SER A 227 -4.42 -1.01 30.57
CA SER A 227 -4.40 -0.44 31.93
C SER A 227 -5.32 0.77 32.09
N THR A 228 -5.29 1.69 31.14
CA THR A 228 -5.98 2.99 31.25
C THR A 228 -7.00 3.24 30.14
N PHE A 229 -7.24 2.24 29.28
CA PHE A 229 -8.13 2.37 28.12
C PHE A 229 -7.75 3.52 27.17
N THR A 230 -6.47 3.89 27.16
CA THR A 230 -5.92 4.94 26.30
C THR A 230 -5.51 4.34 24.96
N PHE A 231 -6.05 4.90 23.88
CA PHE A 231 -5.63 4.68 22.51
C PHE A 231 -4.80 5.87 22.03
N SER A 232 -3.82 5.62 21.17
CA SER A 232 -3.03 6.65 20.49
C SER A 232 -2.51 6.11 19.16
N LEU A 233 -1.86 6.96 18.35
CA LEU A 233 -1.12 6.46 17.17
C LEU A 233 -0.06 5.40 17.57
N LYS A 234 0.54 5.52 18.76
CA LYS A 234 1.52 4.54 19.26
C LYS A 234 0.88 3.21 19.66
N THR A 235 -0.40 3.18 20.08
CA THR A 235 -1.07 1.90 20.38
C THR A 235 -1.31 1.10 19.10
N ASP A 236 -1.60 1.77 17.99
CA ASP A 236 -1.68 1.12 16.67
C ASP A 236 -0.32 0.55 16.23
N VAL A 237 0.81 1.19 16.58
CA VAL A 237 2.15 0.64 16.28
C VAL A 237 2.35 -0.70 17.00
N PHE A 238 1.90 -0.82 18.26
CA PHE A 238 1.95 -2.09 19.00
C PHE A 238 1.08 -3.16 18.32
N SER A 239 -0.17 -2.82 17.99
CA SER A 239 -1.09 -3.74 17.30
C SER A 239 -0.58 -4.14 15.92
N PHE A 240 0.11 -3.24 15.21
CA PHE A 240 0.82 -3.57 13.97
C PHE A 240 1.93 -4.60 14.19
N GLY A 241 2.66 -4.54 15.31
CA GLY A 241 3.64 -5.58 15.68
C GLY A 241 2.99 -6.96 15.83
N VAL A 242 1.79 -7.02 16.40
CA VAL A 242 1.01 -8.25 16.50
C VAL A 242 0.51 -8.72 15.12
N LEU A 243 0.04 -7.81 14.26
CA LEU A 243 -0.30 -8.13 12.86
C LEU A 243 0.91 -8.70 12.10
N ALA A 244 2.10 -8.13 12.27
CA ALA A 244 3.31 -8.64 11.66
C ALA A 244 3.67 -10.04 12.17
N TYR A 245 3.47 -10.29 13.47
CA TYR A 245 3.58 -11.64 14.03
C TYR A 245 2.64 -12.62 13.33
N GLU A 246 1.36 -12.27 13.18
CA GLU A 246 0.36 -13.12 12.49
C GLU A 246 0.82 -13.45 11.07
N ILE A 247 1.40 -12.49 10.33
CA ILE A 247 1.95 -12.71 8.98
C ILE A 247 3.10 -13.73 9.01
N PHE A 248 4.07 -13.59 9.91
CA PHE A 248 5.21 -14.50 9.98
C PHE A 248 4.85 -15.88 10.52
N ALA A 249 3.83 -15.96 11.38
CA ALA A 249 3.29 -17.16 11.98
C ALA A 249 2.19 -17.83 11.15
N ASN A 250 2.02 -17.48 9.86
CA ASN A 250 1.04 -18.10 8.97
C ASN A 250 -0.41 -18.01 9.49
N GLY A 251 -0.78 -16.87 10.09
CA GLY A 251 -2.09 -16.68 10.69
C GLY A 251 -2.26 -17.40 12.03
N GLY A 252 -1.15 -17.82 12.65
CA GLY A 252 -1.11 -18.37 14.00
C GLY A 252 -1.62 -17.38 15.05
N GLU A 253 -2.22 -17.92 16.11
CA GLU A 253 -2.81 -17.12 17.18
C GLU A 253 -1.72 -16.39 17.99
N PRO A 254 -1.82 -15.06 18.18
CA PRO A 254 -0.92 -14.35 19.07
C PRO A 254 -1.03 -14.89 20.50
N TRP A 255 0.11 -15.11 21.16
CA TRP A 255 0.14 -15.67 22.51
C TRP A 255 -0.59 -17.02 22.58
N ASP A 256 -0.30 -17.90 21.62
CA ASP A 256 -0.91 -19.22 21.53
C ASP A 256 -0.80 -19.99 22.85
N GLY A 257 -1.87 -20.69 23.21
CA GLY A 257 -2.01 -21.41 24.49
C GLY A 257 -2.28 -20.54 25.73
N LEU A 258 -2.26 -19.20 25.64
CA LEU A 258 -2.50 -18.31 26.78
C LEU A 258 -3.88 -17.66 26.77
N SER A 259 -4.47 -17.54 27.96
CA SER A 259 -5.72 -16.81 28.20
C SER A 259 -5.52 -15.28 28.15
N ASN A 260 -6.62 -14.54 27.96
CA ASN A 260 -6.56 -13.07 28.00
C ASN A 260 -6.04 -12.52 29.33
N ALA A 261 -6.27 -13.21 30.45
CA ALA A 261 -5.79 -12.78 31.76
C ALA A 261 -4.27 -12.92 31.89
N GLU A 262 -3.71 -14.04 31.42
CA GLU A 262 -2.26 -14.28 31.39
C GLU A 262 -1.56 -13.31 30.44
N VAL A 263 -2.11 -13.11 29.24
CA VAL A 263 -1.56 -12.16 28.27
C VAL A 263 -1.58 -10.74 28.83
N LYS A 264 -2.67 -10.33 29.48
CA LYS A 264 -2.75 -9.05 30.18
C LYS A 264 -1.62 -8.91 31.22
N ALA A 265 -1.39 -9.92 32.05
CA ALA A 265 -0.33 -9.88 33.05
C ALA A 265 1.06 -9.76 32.41
N LEU A 266 1.35 -10.55 31.38
CA LEU A 266 2.64 -10.55 30.67
C LEU A 266 2.91 -9.21 29.98
N VAL A 267 1.94 -8.66 29.26
CA VAL A 267 2.08 -7.37 28.54
C VAL A 267 2.28 -6.23 29.54
N LEU A 268 1.59 -6.24 30.68
CA LEU A 268 1.78 -5.25 31.74
C LEU A 268 3.13 -5.40 32.46
N ASP A 269 3.70 -6.60 32.53
CA ASP A 269 5.07 -6.85 33.01
C ASP A 269 6.14 -6.45 31.97
N GLY A 270 5.73 -6.09 30.75
CA GLY A 270 6.64 -5.69 29.67
C GLY A 270 7.24 -6.87 28.91
N LYS A 271 6.66 -8.07 29.02
CA LYS A 271 7.00 -9.20 28.17
C LYS A 271 6.47 -8.97 26.76
N SER A 272 7.26 -9.34 25.76
CA SER A 272 6.92 -9.20 24.35
C SER A 272 6.47 -10.52 23.72
N LEU A 273 5.65 -10.42 22.69
CA LEU A 273 5.26 -11.55 21.85
C LEU A 273 6.49 -12.09 21.09
N LYS A 274 6.75 -13.39 21.17
CA LYS A 274 7.92 -14.01 20.54
C LYS A 274 7.64 -14.36 19.08
N PHE A 275 8.39 -13.78 18.15
CA PHE A 275 8.27 -14.09 16.72
C PHE A 275 8.84 -15.48 16.36
N PRO A 276 8.25 -16.16 15.35
CA PRO A 276 8.79 -17.42 14.85
C PRO A 276 10.14 -17.23 14.14
N ALA A 277 10.91 -18.32 14.01
CA ALA A 277 12.21 -18.32 13.36
C ALA A 277 12.19 -17.87 11.88
N SER A 278 11.04 -18.03 11.21
CA SER A 278 10.78 -17.56 9.85
C SER A 278 10.89 -16.04 9.69
N CYS A 279 10.71 -15.27 10.77
CA CYS A 279 10.95 -13.84 10.81
C CYS A 279 12.45 -13.58 10.96
N PRO A 280 13.10 -12.81 10.08
CA PRO A 280 14.53 -12.49 10.19
C PRO A 280 14.91 -11.92 11.56
N GLU A 281 16.04 -12.36 12.10
CA GLU A 281 16.51 -12.00 13.45
C GLU A 281 16.47 -10.49 13.71
N ARG A 282 17.05 -9.69 12.83
CA ARG A 282 17.05 -8.23 12.99
C ARG A 282 15.63 -7.61 13.01
N LEU A 283 14.66 -8.22 12.33
CA LEU A 283 13.26 -7.78 12.42
C LEU A 283 12.66 -8.18 13.76
N ARG A 284 12.94 -9.39 14.26
CA ARG A 284 12.51 -9.83 15.61
C ARG A 284 13.06 -8.90 16.69
N ASP A 285 14.33 -8.50 16.59
CA ASP A 285 14.96 -7.56 17.51
C ASP A 285 14.29 -6.19 17.45
N PHE A 286 14.03 -5.70 16.23
CA PHE A 286 13.33 -4.43 16.03
C PHE A 286 11.93 -4.46 16.64
N PHE A 287 11.13 -5.50 16.39
CA PHE A 287 9.81 -5.61 17.00
C PHE A 287 9.89 -5.66 18.52
N THR A 288 10.82 -6.44 19.07
CA THR A 288 10.99 -6.60 20.52
C THR A 288 11.35 -5.29 21.20
N HIS A 289 12.33 -4.56 20.68
CA HIS A 289 12.89 -3.39 21.36
C HIS A 289 12.23 -2.07 20.95
N CYS A 290 11.71 -1.97 19.73
CA CYS A 290 11.19 -0.71 19.19
C CYS A 290 9.66 -0.72 19.01
N VAL A 291 9.00 -1.88 18.89
CA VAL A 291 7.54 -1.93 18.66
C VAL A 291 6.78 -2.36 19.92
N PHE A 292 7.30 -3.35 20.65
CA PHE A 292 6.70 -3.83 21.89
C PHE A 292 7.23 -3.13 23.16
N ALA A 293 7.90 -1.99 23.00
CA ALA A 293 8.31 -1.16 24.13
C ALA A 293 7.10 -0.79 25.01
N LYS A 294 7.26 -0.97 26.33
CA LYS A 294 6.21 -0.70 27.32
C LYS A 294 5.85 0.78 27.38
N ASN A 295 6.85 1.66 27.35
CA ASN A 295 6.64 3.10 27.29
C ASN A 295 6.32 3.53 25.84
N PRO A 296 5.14 4.15 25.58
CA PRO A 296 4.77 4.60 24.23
C PRO A 296 5.75 5.60 23.61
N ALA A 297 6.45 6.39 24.42
CA ALA A 297 7.45 7.36 23.96
C ALA A 297 8.72 6.68 23.40
N GLN A 298 9.03 5.46 23.84
CA GLN A 298 10.16 4.66 23.35
C GLN A 298 9.79 3.80 22.14
N ARG A 299 8.49 3.62 21.90
CA ARG A 299 7.98 2.88 20.75
C ARG A 299 8.28 3.66 19.48
N ALA A 300 8.62 2.99 18.38
CA ALA A 300 8.80 3.61 17.08
C ALA A 300 7.50 4.26 16.58
N THR A 301 7.61 5.15 15.59
CA THR A 301 6.51 5.62 14.76
C THR A 301 6.40 4.78 13.49
N MET A 302 5.27 4.86 12.79
CA MET A 302 5.10 4.17 11.51
C MET A 302 6.16 4.55 10.45
N PRO A 303 6.53 5.84 10.27
CA PRO A 303 7.65 6.20 9.40
C PRO A 303 8.99 5.60 9.83
N GLU A 304 9.30 5.59 11.14
CA GLU A 304 10.53 5.01 11.70
C GLU A 304 10.59 3.49 11.57
N MET A 305 9.43 2.81 11.57
CA MET A 305 9.39 1.36 11.33
C MET A 305 9.99 0.97 9.99
N GLY A 306 10.13 1.93 9.06
CA GLY A 306 11.26 1.96 8.15
C GLY A 306 11.47 0.66 7.38
N PHE A 307 10.41 -0.10 7.07
CA PHE A 307 10.56 -1.28 6.23
C PHE A 307 11.18 -0.86 4.89
N ARG A 308 10.93 0.37 4.43
CA ARG A 308 11.60 1.00 3.29
C ARG A 308 13.12 1.14 3.46
N SER A 309 13.61 1.43 4.67
CA SER A 309 15.04 1.51 5.00
C SER A 309 15.68 0.12 5.12
N PHE A 310 14.95 -0.85 5.70
CA PHE A 310 15.33 -2.25 5.72
C PHE A 310 15.40 -2.84 4.30
N ILE A 311 14.43 -2.46 3.46
CA ILE A 311 14.30 -2.78 2.04
C ILE A 311 15.37 -2.07 1.21
N ARG A 312 15.72 -0.79 1.43
CA ARG A 312 16.84 -0.16 0.69
C ARG A 312 18.13 -0.94 0.87
N ARG A 313 18.32 -1.55 2.05
CA ARG A 313 19.48 -2.41 2.35
C ARG A 313 19.35 -3.85 1.82
N GLN A 314 18.14 -4.36 1.55
CA GLN A 314 17.92 -5.72 1.05
C GLN A 314 17.56 -5.81 -0.45
N ARG A 315 16.95 -4.77 -1.04
CA ARG A 315 16.58 -4.71 -2.47
C ARG A 315 17.74 -4.33 -3.39
N TYR A 316 18.88 -3.84 -2.88
CA TYR A 316 20.04 -3.43 -3.70
C TYR A 316 21.40 -3.54 -2.99
N ALA A 317 21.68 -4.65 -2.32
CA ALA A 317 23.04 -4.88 -1.81
C ALA A 317 23.73 -6.04 -2.54
N ILE A 318 23.67 -6.04 -3.88
CA ILE A 318 24.78 -6.64 -4.64
C ILE A 318 25.95 -5.67 -4.43
N LYS A 319 26.83 -6.00 -3.49
CA LYS A 319 28.08 -5.25 -3.30
C LYS A 319 29.03 -5.67 -4.40
N VAL A 320 29.00 -4.95 -5.52
CA VAL A 320 30.01 -5.11 -6.57
C VAL A 320 31.28 -4.41 -6.11
N LYS A 321 32.40 -5.14 -6.09
CA LYS A 321 33.74 -4.57 -5.91
C LYS A 321 34.47 -4.69 -7.23
N ILE A 322 35.12 -3.60 -7.65
CA ILE A 322 36.05 -3.66 -8.76
C ILE A 322 37.32 -4.34 -8.25
N SER A 323 37.80 -5.32 -9.01
CA SER A 323 39.05 -6.02 -8.79
C SER A 323 39.88 -5.95 -10.08
N ASP A 324 41.15 -6.33 -10.00
CA ASP A 324 42.12 -6.28 -11.11
C ASP A 324 42.42 -4.84 -11.60
N PHE A 325 43.36 -4.21 -10.91
CA PHE A 325 43.83 -2.86 -11.21
C PHE A 325 45.08 -2.85 -12.11
N GLY A 326 45.43 -3.96 -12.77
CA GLY A 326 46.69 -4.09 -13.52
C GLY A 326 46.87 -3.05 -14.64
N LEU A 327 45.75 -2.67 -15.29
CA LEU A 327 45.71 -1.63 -16.32
C LEU A 327 45.35 -0.24 -15.79
N SER A 328 44.95 -0.13 -14.51
CA SER A 328 44.53 1.15 -13.92
C SER A 328 45.70 2.13 -13.82
N ARG A 329 45.43 3.41 -14.10
CA ARG A 329 46.41 4.51 -14.00
C ARG A 329 45.73 5.73 -13.38
N ILE A 330 46.51 6.55 -12.68
CA ILE A 330 46.04 7.84 -12.16
C ILE A 330 46.16 8.87 -13.29
N GLY A 331 45.07 9.58 -13.59
CA GLY A 331 45.01 10.61 -14.62
C GLY A 331 43.75 10.54 -15.46
N THR A 332 43.60 11.47 -16.40
CA THR A 332 42.44 11.54 -17.29
C THR A 332 42.64 10.80 -18.62
N GLN A 333 43.90 10.57 -18.99
CA GLN A 333 44.29 9.89 -20.23
C GLN A 333 45.66 9.22 -20.08
N TYR A 334 45.86 8.09 -20.76
CA TYR A 334 47.11 7.35 -20.80
C TYR A 334 47.27 6.65 -22.16
N VAL A 335 48.46 6.70 -22.75
CA VAL A 335 48.79 5.93 -23.96
C VAL A 335 49.70 4.77 -23.56
N LEU A 336 49.25 3.56 -23.82
CA LEU A 336 50.00 2.35 -23.49
C LEU A 336 51.17 2.17 -24.45
N LYS A 337 52.39 2.13 -23.89
CA LYS A 337 53.65 2.05 -24.65
C LYS A 337 54.21 0.63 -24.77
N THR A 338 53.74 -0.30 -23.93
CA THR A 338 54.26 -1.67 -23.84
C THR A 338 53.28 -2.64 -24.47
N ALA A 339 53.79 -3.55 -25.30
CA ALA A 339 53.00 -4.63 -25.88
C ALA A 339 52.47 -5.57 -24.79
N MET A 340 51.15 -5.72 -24.71
CA MET A 340 50.47 -6.67 -23.82
C MET A 340 49.16 -7.13 -24.44
N LYS A 341 48.65 -8.26 -23.96
CA LYS A 341 47.36 -8.79 -24.39
C LYS A 341 46.24 -7.94 -23.80
N LEU A 342 45.37 -7.41 -24.66
CA LEU A 342 44.25 -6.56 -24.27
C LEU A 342 42.90 -7.26 -24.47
N PRO A 343 41.89 -6.98 -23.62
CA PRO A 343 40.55 -7.56 -23.74
C PRO A 343 39.74 -6.83 -24.83
N ILE A 344 40.06 -7.07 -26.10
CA ILE A 344 39.56 -6.31 -27.27
C ILE A 344 38.03 -6.09 -27.25
N LYS A 345 37.25 -7.08 -26.82
CA LYS A 345 35.77 -7.02 -26.78
C LYS A 345 35.20 -5.95 -25.83
N TRP A 346 35.98 -5.48 -24.86
CA TRP A 346 35.59 -4.42 -23.91
C TRP A 346 36.16 -3.04 -24.28
N LEU A 347 36.99 -2.94 -25.32
CA LEU A 347 37.74 -1.72 -25.60
C LEU A 347 37.04 -0.77 -26.56
N ALA A 348 37.20 0.52 -26.28
CA ALA A 348 36.77 1.60 -27.15
C ALA A 348 37.62 1.69 -28.44
N PRO A 349 37.08 2.29 -29.52
CA PRO A 349 37.78 2.49 -30.80
C PRO A 349 39.19 3.10 -30.68
N GLU A 350 39.36 4.14 -29.86
CA GLU A 350 40.64 4.83 -29.67
C GLU A 350 41.66 3.99 -28.89
N THR A 351 41.20 3.10 -28.00
CA THR A 351 42.06 2.16 -27.29
C THR A 351 42.54 1.05 -28.24
N ILE A 352 41.68 0.60 -29.15
CA ILE A 352 42.02 -0.41 -30.16
C ILE A 352 43.00 0.12 -31.22
N SER A 353 42.85 1.38 -31.62
CA SER A 353 43.59 1.99 -32.73
C SER A 353 44.90 2.67 -32.29
N THR A 354 44.86 3.38 -31.18
CA THR A 354 45.99 4.23 -30.72
C THR A 354 46.50 3.85 -29.34
N PHE A 355 45.98 2.77 -28.75
CA PHE A 355 46.32 2.35 -27.39
C PHE A 355 46.07 3.43 -26.33
N THR A 356 45.12 4.33 -26.61
CA THR A 356 44.72 5.42 -25.72
C THR A 356 43.61 4.96 -24.78
N PHE A 357 43.84 5.13 -23.49
CA PHE A 357 42.88 4.96 -22.40
C PHE A 357 42.50 6.34 -21.86
N SER A 358 41.24 6.57 -21.53
CA SER A 358 40.76 7.79 -20.92
C SER A 358 39.51 7.54 -20.08
N LEU A 359 39.05 8.54 -19.33
CA LEU A 359 37.76 8.45 -18.62
C LEU A 359 36.59 8.11 -19.56
N LYS A 360 36.67 8.48 -20.85
CA LYS A 360 35.66 8.17 -21.87
C LYS A 360 35.79 6.76 -22.45
N THR A 361 36.96 6.13 -22.36
CA THR A 361 37.11 4.71 -22.74
C THR A 361 36.53 3.81 -21.65
N ASP A 362 36.62 4.21 -20.38
CA ASP A 362 36.01 3.48 -19.26
C ASP A 362 34.47 3.47 -19.36
N VAL A 363 33.88 4.57 -19.82
CA VAL A 363 32.43 4.64 -20.10
C VAL A 363 32.02 3.60 -21.16
N PHE A 364 32.81 3.46 -22.23
CA PHE A 364 32.56 2.43 -23.25
C PHE A 364 32.65 1.02 -22.65
N SER A 365 33.71 0.73 -21.87
CA SER A 365 33.89 -0.55 -21.18
C SER A 365 32.73 -0.87 -20.22
N PHE A 366 32.20 0.14 -19.53
CA PHE A 366 31.00 -0.01 -18.69
C PHE A 366 29.76 -0.37 -19.50
N GLY A 367 29.61 0.15 -20.71
CA GLY A 367 28.53 -0.26 -21.62
C GLY A 367 28.58 -1.75 -21.95
N VAL A 368 29.78 -2.31 -22.15
CA VAL A 368 29.96 -3.75 -22.38
C VAL A 368 29.62 -4.55 -21.12
N LEU A 369 30.03 -4.10 -19.94
CA LEU A 369 29.63 -4.71 -18.66
C LEU A 369 28.11 -4.69 -18.46
N ALA A 370 27.46 -3.57 -18.78
CA ALA A 370 26.01 -3.45 -18.70
C ALA A 370 25.31 -4.45 -19.64
N TYR A 371 25.85 -4.67 -20.85
CA TYR A 371 25.35 -5.71 -21.74
C TYR A 371 25.40 -7.09 -21.08
N GLU A 372 26.53 -7.47 -20.49
CA GLU A 372 26.69 -8.76 -19.81
C GLU A 372 25.64 -8.95 -18.71
N ILE A 373 25.34 -7.89 -17.95
CA ILE A 373 24.28 -7.92 -16.92
C ILE A 373 22.91 -8.22 -17.55
N PHE A 374 22.53 -7.49 -18.61
CA PHE A 374 21.23 -7.71 -19.26
C PHE A 374 21.16 -9.01 -20.05
N ALA A 375 22.29 -9.54 -20.50
CA ALA A 375 22.43 -10.82 -21.18
C ALA A 375 22.58 -12.01 -20.22
N ASN A 376 22.42 -11.80 -18.91
CA ASN A 376 22.60 -12.84 -17.88
C ASN A 376 23.97 -13.54 -17.93
N GLY A 377 25.04 -12.76 -18.13
CA GLY A 377 26.42 -13.25 -18.25
C GLY A 377 26.81 -13.74 -19.66
N GLY A 378 25.99 -13.44 -20.68
CA GLY A 378 26.29 -13.77 -22.06
C GLY A 378 27.55 -13.06 -22.58
N GLU A 379 28.29 -13.74 -23.45
CA GLU A 379 29.54 -13.21 -24.00
C GLU A 379 29.27 -11.97 -24.88
N PRO A 380 29.99 -10.85 -24.68
CA PRO A 380 29.95 -9.72 -25.60
C PRO A 380 30.42 -10.14 -26.99
N TRP A 381 29.70 -9.72 -28.02
CA TRP A 381 30.01 -10.08 -29.41
C TRP A 381 30.11 -11.60 -29.60
N ASP A 382 29.11 -12.31 -29.06
CA ASP A 382 29.03 -13.76 -29.12
C ASP A 382 29.23 -14.28 -30.55
N GLY A 383 30.03 -15.34 -30.68
CA GLY A 383 30.41 -15.95 -31.96
C GLY A 383 31.45 -15.19 -32.81
N LEU A 384 31.95 -14.02 -32.39
CA LEU A 384 32.94 -13.24 -33.14
C LEU A 384 34.36 -13.30 -32.54
N SER A 385 35.35 -13.37 -33.41
CA SER A 385 36.77 -13.28 -33.08
C SER A 385 37.20 -11.84 -32.75
N ASN A 386 38.33 -11.68 -32.04
CA ASN A 386 38.87 -10.36 -31.73
C ASN A 386 39.17 -9.50 -32.97
N ALA A 387 39.52 -10.13 -34.11
CA ALA A 387 39.78 -9.41 -35.36
C ALA A 387 38.48 -8.84 -35.95
N GLU A 388 37.40 -9.61 -35.92
CA GLU A 388 36.08 -9.19 -36.40
C GLU A 388 35.49 -8.11 -35.50
N VAL A 389 35.58 -8.28 -34.18
CA VAL A 389 35.11 -7.27 -33.21
C VAL A 389 35.88 -5.96 -33.39
N LYS A 390 37.21 -6.04 -33.56
CA LYS A 390 38.04 -4.87 -33.87
C LYS A 390 37.55 -4.15 -35.12
N ALA A 391 37.25 -4.87 -36.20
CA ALA A 391 36.75 -4.25 -37.43
C ALA A 391 35.39 -3.55 -37.21
N LEU A 392 34.44 -4.22 -36.53
CA LEU A 392 33.11 -3.68 -36.26
C LEU A 392 33.13 -2.43 -35.37
N VAL A 393 33.91 -2.47 -34.29
CA VAL A 393 34.03 -1.34 -33.35
C VAL A 393 34.69 -0.13 -34.04
N LEU A 394 35.70 -0.36 -34.88
CA LEU A 394 36.35 0.71 -35.66
C LEU A 394 35.43 1.28 -36.77
N ASP A 395 34.51 0.48 -37.30
CA ASP A 395 33.44 0.93 -38.22
C ASP A 395 32.33 1.72 -37.49
N GLY A 396 32.32 1.70 -36.14
CA GLY A 396 31.32 2.40 -35.32
C GLY A 396 30.05 1.59 -35.09
N LYS A 397 30.10 0.27 -35.29
CA LYS A 397 29.02 -0.64 -34.88
C LYS A 397 29.05 -0.80 -33.36
N SER A 398 27.87 -0.74 -32.74
CA SER A 398 27.69 -0.95 -31.31
C SER A 398 27.22 -2.36 -30.99
N LEU A 399 27.50 -2.79 -29.77
CA LEU A 399 26.99 -4.05 -29.22
C LEU A 399 25.47 -3.96 -29.06
N LYS A 400 24.74 -4.95 -29.55
CA LYS A 400 23.27 -4.96 -29.53
C LYS A 400 22.75 -5.54 -28.22
N PHE A 401 22.06 -4.74 -27.43
CA PHE A 401 21.48 -5.21 -26.17
C PHE A 401 20.29 -6.18 -26.37
N PRO A 402 20.14 -7.18 -25.48
CA PRO A 402 19.01 -8.09 -25.51
C PRO A 402 17.68 -7.40 -25.18
N ALA A 403 16.57 -8.06 -25.51
CA ALA A 403 15.21 -7.55 -25.26
C ALA A 403 14.90 -7.30 -23.76
N SER A 404 15.61 -7.99 -22.86
CA SER A 404 15.56 -7.79 -21.40
C SER A 404 16.03 -6.40 -20.96
N CYS A 405 16.85 -5.71 -21.77
CA CYS A 405 17.23 -4.32 -21.52
C CYS A 405 16.10 -3.38 -21.96
N PRO A 406 15.57 -2.51 -21.08
CA PRO A 406 14.56 -1.53 -21.42
C PRO A 406 14.96 -0.64 -22.61
N GLU A 407 14.01 -0.34 -23.49
CA GLU A 407 14.26 0.41 -24.74
C GLU A 407 15.01 1.73 -24.53
N ARG A 408 14.57 2.56 -23.57
CA ARG A 408 15.25 3.81 -23.21
C ARG A 408 16.71 3.63 -22.81
N LEU A 409 17.04 2.52 -22.14
CA LEU A 409 18.42 2.22 -21.77
C LEU A 409 19.22 1.73 -22.98
N ARG A 410 18.63 0.93 -23.87
CA ARG A 410 19.29 0.53 -25.12
C ARG A 410 19.65 1.75 -25.99
N ASP A 411 18.75 2.72 -26.09
CA ASP A 411 18.99 3.96 -26.82
C ASP A 411 20.12 4.77 -26.18
N PHE A 412 20.08 4.93 -24.85
CA PHE A 412 21.14 5.60 -24.10
C PHE A 412 22.51 4.92 -24.31
N PHE A 413 22.60 3.60 -24.17
CA PHE A 413 23.86 2.89 -24.39
C PHE A 413 24.37 3.03 -25.82
N THR A 414 23.46 2.94 -26.80
CA THR A 414 23.82 3.04 -28.22
C THR A 414 24.36 4.42 -28.57
N HIS A 415 23.72 5.49 -28.10
CA HIS A 415 24.03 6.85 -28.53
C HIS A 415 24.98 7.61 -27.59
N CYS A 416 24.96 7.30 -26.30
CA CYS A 416 25.70 8.04 -25.27
C CYS A 416 26.83 7.22 -24.64
N VAL A 417 26.92 5.91 -24.87
CA VAL A 417 27.99 5.07 -24.27
C VAL A 417 28.89 4.47 -25.34
N PHE A 418 28.31 3.92 -26.41
CA PHE A 418 29.04 3.33 -27.53
C PHE A 418 29.32 4.30 -28.69
N ALA A 419 29.18 5.61 -28.47
CA ALA A 419 29.50 6.61 -29.49
C ALA A 419 30.96 6.48 -29.96
N LYS A 420 31.18 6.53 -31.28
CA LYS A 420 32.53 6.41 -31.88
C LYS A 420 33.43 7.57 -31.45
N ASN A 421 32.90 8.80 -31.46
CA ASN A 421 33.62 9.99 -30.99
C ASN A 421 33.59 10.04 -29.44
N PRO A 422 34.75 10.03 -28.75
CA PRO A 422 34.80 10.08 -27.29
C PRO A 422 34.13 11.33 -26.68
N ALA A 423 34.10 12.45 -27.41
CA ALA A 423 33.46 13.68 -26.97
C ALA A 423 31.92 13.57 -26.88
N GLN A 424 31.33 12.62 -27.61
CA GLN A 424 29.88 12.36 -27.61
C GLN A 424 29.47 11.31 -26.58
N ARG A 425 30.42 10.59 -25.96
CA ARG A 425 30.10 9.68 -24.87
C ARG A 425 29.76 10.49 -23.62
N ALA A 426 28.85 9.98 -22.81
CA ALA A 426 28.55 10.47 -21.48
C ALA A 426 29.79 10.39 -20.57
N THR A 427 29.75 11.04 -19.42
CA THR A 427 30.68 10.85 -18.30
C THR A 427 30.11 9.82 -17.33
N MET A 428 30.94 9.18 -16.51
CA MET A 428 30.45 8.23 -15.49
C MET A 428 29.39 8.83 -14.53
N PRO A 429 29.52 10.10 -14.08
CA PRO A 429 28.46 10.75 -13.30
C PRO A 429 27.13 10.94 -14.05
N GLU A 430 27.14 11.10 -15.38
CA GLU A 430 25.90 11.22 -16.18
C GLU A 430 25.27 9.84 -16.45
N VAL A 431 26.08 8.77 -16.41
CA VAL A 431 25.61 7.39 -16.53
C VAL A 431 24.93 6.90 -15.24
N ASN A 432 25.35 7.40 -14.08
CA ASN A 432 24.83 7.04 -12.76
C ASN A 432 23.61 7.89 -12.36
#